data_AF-A0ABC8ECZ5-F1
#
_entry.id   AF-A0ABC8ECZ5-F1
#
_cell.length_a   1.000
_cell.length_b   1.000
_cell.length_c   1.000
_cell.angle_alpha   90.00
_cell.angle_beta   90.00
_cell.angle_gamma   90.00
#
_symmetry.space_group_name_H-M   'P 1'
#
loop_
_entity.id
_entity.type
_entity.pdbx_description
1 polymer ?
#
loop_
_entity_poly.entity_id
_entity_poly.type
_entity_poly.pdbx_seq_one_letter_code
_entity_poly.pdbx_strand_id
1 'polypeptide(L)'
;MTPTNKMRTKLRLLLNDKDSKSFSDDEINMLIDEADCIYCAAAQGWLLKATMYETTAGEITEYKTGEESYKSANIKDLVSVAYSNSNNFKAMCDAKKDIGSIILGLNTEINI
;
A
#
# COMPACT_ATOMS: atom_id res chain seq x y z
N MET A 1 -9.87 2.84 -10.78
CA MET A 1 -10.00 4.23 -11.32
C MET A 1 -9.12 4.39 -12.55
N THR A 2 -9.47 5.22 -13.56
CA THR A 2 -8.66 5.31 -14.80
C THR A 2 -7.23 5.83 -14.53
N PRO A 3 -6.17 5.11 -14.96
CA PRO A 3 -4.80 5.50 -14.67
C PRO A 3 -4.39 6.69 -15.54
N THR A 4 -3.78 7.69 -14.91
CA THR A 4 -3.19 8.84 -15.61
C THR A 4 -1.72 8.96 -15.24
N ASN A 5 -0.91 9.61 -16.09
CA ASN A 5 0.52 9.81 -15.80
C ASN A 5 0.74 10.52 -14.46
N LYS A 6 -0.10 11.50 -14.11
CA LYS A 6 -0.06 12.18 -12.82
C LYS A 6 -0.32 11.22 -11.65
N MET A 7 -1.27 10.30 -11.80
CA MET A 7 -1.60 9.31 -10.77
C MET A 7 -0.51 8.26 -10.64
N ARG A 8 0.06 7.77 -11.75
CA ARG A 8 1.22 6.88 -11.78
C ARG A 8 2.39 7.48 -11.00
N THR A 9 2.78 8.72 -11.33
CA THR A 9 3.86 9.44 -10.63
C THR A 9 3.55 9.62 -9.14
N LYS A 10 2.30 9.98 -8.80
CA LYS A 10 1.90 10.15 -7.40
C LYS A 10 1.95 8.82 -6.63
N LEU A 11 1.46 7.72 -7.20
CA LEU A 11 1.50 6.41 -6.56
C LEU A 11 2.93 5.94 -6.35
N ARG A 12 3.79 6.08 -7.37
CA ARG A 12 5.23 5.77 -7.25
C ARG A 12 5.90 6.56 -6.13
N LEU A 13 5.56 7.84 -5.96
CA LEU A 13 6.07 8.64 -4.85
C LEU A 13 5.62 8.11 -3.48
N LEU A 14 4.34 7.76 -3.34
CA LEU A 14 3.77 7.22 -2.10
C LEU A 14 4.35 5.85 -1.73
N LEU A 15 4.70 5.05 -2.73
CA LEU A 15 5.32 3.73 -2.56
C LEU A 15 6.84 3.79 -2.43
N ASN A 16 7.45 4.98 -2.45
CA ASN A 16 8.90 5.15 -2.53
C ASN A 16 9.54 4.31 -3.66
N ASP A 17 8.93 4.35 -4.85
CA ASP A 17 9.31 3.59 -6.03
C ASP A 17 9.51 4.50 -7.26
N LYS A 18 10.27 5.59 -7.04
CA LYS A 18 10.56 6.60 -8.08
C LYS A 18 11.35 6.03 -9.26
N ASP A 19 12.19 5.03 -8.99
CA ASP A 19 13.08 4.41 -9.97
C ASP A 19 12.49 3.14 -10.60
N SER A 20 11.21 2.83 -10.33
CA SER A 20 10.52 1.66 -10.86
C SER A 20 11.20 0.32 -10.56
N LYS A 21 11.81 0.20 -9.38
CA LYS A 21 12.53 -1.01 -8.94
C LYS A 21 11.62 -2.04 -8.29
N SER A 22 10.52 -1.58 -7.70
CA SER A 22 9.58 -2.41 -6.95
C SER A 22 8.41 -2.82 -7.81
N PHE A 23 7.91 -1.91 -8.66
CA PHE A 23 6.76 -2.13 -9.52
C PHE A 23 7.01 -1.63 -10.95
N SER A 24 6.64 -2.46 -11.91
CA SER A 24 6.49 -2.10 -13.32
C SER A 24 5.37 -1.09 -13.53
N ASP A 25 5.32 -0.50 -14.71
CA ASP A 25 4.27 0.45 -15.07
C ASP A 25 2.89 -0.21 -15.17
N ASP A 26 2.82 -1.48 -15.54
CA ASP A 26 1.58 -2.23 -15.62
C ASP A 26 1.05 -2.59 -14.24
N GLU A 27 1.92 -2.97 -13.30
CA GLU A 27 1.53 -3.21 -11.90
C GLU A 27 1.02 -1.93 -11.23
N ILE A 28 1.66 -0.79 -11.50
CA ILE A 28 1.17 0.51 -11.02
C ILE A 28 -0.19 0.85 -11.63
N ASN A 29 -0.41 0.55 -12.92
CA ASN A 29 -1.71 0.75 -13.55
C ASN A 29 -2.77 -0.13 -12.91
N MET A 30 -2.48 -1.41 -12.69
CA MET A 30 -3.38 -2.37 -12.05
C MET A 30 -3.78 -1.92 -10.65
N LEU A 31 -2.82 -1.50 -9.82
CA LEU A 31 -3.10 -0.96 -8.48
C LEU A 31 -3.98 0.29 -8.52
N ILE A 32 -3.84 1.13 -9.54
CA ILE A 32 -4.69 2.30 -9.73
C ILE A 32 -6.08 1.86 -10.23
N ASP A 33 -6.15 0.93 -11.17
CA ASP A 33 -7.41 0.47 -11.74
C ASP A 33 -8.32 -0.22 -10.72
N GLU A 34 -7.76 -1.06 -9.87
CA GLU A 34 -8.50 -1.83 -8.85
C GLU A 34 -8.88 -0.99 -7.62
N ALA A 35 -8.24 0.15 -7.42
CA ALA A 35 -8.46 0.99 -6.24
C ALA A 35 -9.57 2.04 -6.43
N ASP A 36 -10.30 2.32 -5.34
CA ASP A 36 -11.26 3.43 -5.27
C ASP A 36 -10.57 4.81 -5.15
N CYS A 37 -9.32 4.82 -4.70
CA CYS A 37 -8.58 6.03 -4.39
C CYS A 37 -7.06 5.83 -4.43
N ILE A 38 -6.30 6.91 -4.62
CA ILE A 38 -4.83 6.84 -4.65
C ILE A 38 -4.22 6.33 -3.33
N TYR A 39 -4.86 6.60 -2.19
CA TYR A 39 -4.42 6.09 -0.89
C TYR A 39 -4.76 4.61 -0.72
N CYS A 40 -5.86 4.15 -1.31
CA CYS A 40 -6.27 2.76 -1.36
C CYS A 40 -5.22 1.95 -2.15
N ALA A 41 -4.83 2.47 -3.32
CA ALA A 41 -3.77 1.89 -4.15
C ALA A 41 -2.41 1.89 -3.42
N ALA A 42 -2.09 2.96 -2.69
CA ALA A 42 -0.86 3.01 -1.90
C ALA A 42 -0.86 1.98 -0.75
N ALA A 43 -1.99 1.79 -0.07
CA ALA A 43 -2.13 0.79 0.97
C ALA A 43 -1.89 -0.64 0.43
N GLN A 44 -2.50 -0.95 -0.72
CA GLN A 44 -2.30 -2.23 -1.42
C GLN A 44 -0.84 -2.40 -1.88
N GLY A 45 -0.23 -1.38 -2.48
CA GLY A 45 1.16 -1.46 -2.92
C GLY A 45 2.14 -1.65 -1.76
N TRP A 46 1.90 -1.03 -0.60
CA TRP A 46 2.72 -1.28 0.60
C TRP A 46 2.52 -2.68 1.18
N LEU A 47 1.31 -3.24 1.08
CA LEU A 47 1.06 -4.63 1.44
C LEU A 47 1.83 -5.59 0.53
N LEU A 48 1.79 -5.38 -0.78
CA LEU A 48 2.58 -6.19 -1.74
C LEU A 48 4.08 -6.12 -1.44
N LYS A 49 4.60 -4.93 -1.11
CA LYS A 49 6.01 -4.77 -0.69
C LYS A 49 6.35 -5.60 0.55
N ALA A 50 5.46 -5.63 1.55
CA ALA A 50 5.66 -6.44 2.75
C ALA A 50 5.80 -7.93 2.38
N THR A 51 4.91 -8.44 1.52
CA THR A 51 4.97 -9.82 1.03
C THR A 51 6.25 -10.10 0.25
N MET A 52 6.71 -9.17 -0.61
CA MET A 52 7.98 -9.33 -1.32
C MET A 52 9.18 -9.44 -0.37
N TYR A 53 9.21 -8.63 0.69
CA TYR A 53 10.23 -8.69 1.72
C TYR A 53 10.18 -10.00 2.52
N GLU A 54 8.98 -10.48 2.86
CA GLU A 54 8.78 -11.77 3.53
C GLU A 54 9.28 -12.95 2.68
N THR A 55 8.95 -12.98 1.39
CA THR A 55 9.44 -14.01 0.46
C THR A 55 10.96 -13.98 0.34
N THR A 56 11.54 -12.79 0.20
CA THR A 56 13.00 -12.61 0.17
C THR A 56 13.64 -13.10 1.47
N ALA A 57 12.99 -12.89 2.63
CA ALA A 57 13.47 -13.42 3.91
C ALA A 57 13.50 -14.96 3.90
N GLY A 58 12.45 -15.59 3.39
CA GLY A 58 12.32 -17.05 3.29
C GLY A 58 13.40 -17.68 2.42
N GLU A 59 13.60 -17.13 1.22
CA GLU A 59 14.66 -17.56 0.28
C GLU A 59 16.06 -17.38 0.88
N ILE A 60 16.28 -16.27 1.59
CA ILE A 60 17.55 -16.03 2.28
C ILE A 60 17.76 -17.06 3.39
N THR A 61 16.76 -17.35 4.22
CA THR A 61 16.89 -18.35 5.31
C THR A 61 17.18 -19.76 4.81
N GLU A 62 16.62 -20.16 3.66
CA GLU A 62 16.93 -21.47 3.06
C GLU A 62 18.41 -21.55 2.62
N TYR A 63 18.99 -20.44 2.20
CA TYR A 63 20.38 -20.37 1.73
C TYR A 63 21.42 -20.16 2.83
N LYS A 64 21.00 -19.79 4.05
CA LYS A 64 21.86 -19.06 4.99
C LYS A 64 22.27 -19.73 6.28
N THR A 65 22.03 -21.02 6.53
CA THR A 65 22.29 -21.73 7.83
C THR A 65 23.67 -21.55 8.54
N GLY A 66 24.59 -20.69 8.08
CA GLY A 66 25.83 -20.28 8.77
C GLY A 66 26.14 -18.77 8.90
N GLU A 67 25.33 -17.81 8.42
CA GLU A 67 25.67 -16.36 8.43
C GLU A 67 24.45 -15.43 8.73
N GLU A 68 23.67 -15.75 9.79
CA GLU A 68 22.20 -15.51 9.80
C GLU A 68 21.63 -14.32 10.56
N SER A 69 22.28 -13.77 11.58
CA SER A 69 21.54 -12.86 12.49
C SER A 69 21.33 -11.44 11.91
N TYR A 70 22.32 -10.88 11.22
CA TYR A 70 22.31 -9.46 10.84
C TYR A 70 21.39 -9.12 9.66
N LYS A 71 21.28 -9.99 8.65
CA LYS A 71 20.43 -9.71 7.47
C LYS A 71 18.95 -9.94 7.78
N SER A 72 18.61 -10.95 8.60
CA SER A 72 17.22 -11.25 8.96
C SER A 72 16.57 -10.13 9.79
N ALA A 73 17.31 -9.52 10.73
CA ALA A 73 16.83 -8.40 11.53
C ALA A 73 16.41 -7.21 10.65
N ASN A 74 17.22 -6.85 9.66
CA ASN A 74 16.93 -5.76 8.73
C ASN A 74 15.66 -6.01 7.90
N ILE A 75 15.43 -7.24 7.45
CA ILE A 75 14.25 -7.57 6.64
C ILE A 75 12.96 -7.48 7.48
N LYS A 76 12.99 -7.92 8.74
CA LYS A 76 11.83 -7.78 9.65
C LYS A 76 11.47 -6.31 9.87
N ASP A 77 12.46 -5.43 9.98
CA ASP A 77 12.24 -3.99 10.08
C ASP A 77 11.58 -3.43 8.82
N LEU A 78 12.03 -3.84 7.63
CA LEU A 78 11.43 -3.45 6.35
C LEU A 78 9.97 -3.92 6.22
N VAL A 79 9.69 -5.16 6.62
CA VAL A 79 8.31 -5.72 6.64
C VAL A 79 7.43 -4.91 7.59
N SER A 80 7.90 -4.62 8.80
CA SER A 80 7.18 -3.81 9.79
C SER A 80 6.87 -2.40 9.27
N VAL A 81 7.85 -1.74 8.66
CA VAL A 81 7.67 -0.42 8.03
C VAL A 81 6.64 -0.49 6.90
N ALA A 82 6.69 -1.53 6.07
CA ALA A 82 5.75 -1.72 4.97
C ALA A 82 4.30 -1.90 5.47
N TYR A 83 4.07 -2.74 6.48
CA TYR A 83 2.75 -2.91 7.09
C TYR A 83 2.26 -1.62 7.76
N SER A 84 3.13 -0.90 8.48
CA SER A 84 2.79 0.38 9.10
C SER A 84 2.34 1.41 8.05
N ASN A 85 3.08 1.54 6.95
CA ASN A 85 2.70 2.39 5.83
C ASN A 85 1.38 1.97 5.19
N SER A 86 1.17 0.66 4.99
CA SER A 86 -0.09 0.13 4.46
C SER A 86 -1.28 0.54 5.34
N ASN A 87 -1.17 0.36 6.65
CA ASN A 87 -2.22 0.74 7.61
C ASN A 87 -2.48 2.25 7.63
N ASN A 88 -1.43 3.07 7.58
CA ASN A 88 -1.57 4.53 7.52
C ASN A 88 -2.33 4.97 6.27
N PHE A 89 -1.99 4.42 5.10
CA PHE A 89 -2.68 4.74 3.86
C PHE A 89 -4.11 4.18 3.80
N LYS A 90 -4.35 3.02 4.42
CA LYS A 90 -5.70 2.47 4.59
C LYS A 90 -6.56 3.41 5.44
N ALA A 91 -6.06 3.91 6.57
CA ALA A 91 -6.77 4.89 7.39
C ALA A 91 -7.09 6.18 6.62
N MET A 92 -6.16 6.68 5.79
CA MET A 92 -6.41 7.83 4.91
C MET A 92 -7.45 7.54 3.81
N CYS A 93 -7.46 6.32 3.29
CA CYS A 93 -8.48 5.84 2.37
C CYS A 93 -9.86 5.86 3.04
N ASP A 94 -9.96 5.28 4.23
CA ASP A 94 -11.22 5.12 4.96
C ASP A 94 -11.77 6.48 5.40
N ALA A 95 -10.91 7.37 5.91
CA ALA A 95 -11.28 8.76 6.21
C ALA A 95 -11.84 9.50 4.97
N LYS A 96 -11.30 9.24 3.77
CA LYS A 96 -11.84 9.82 2.53
C LYS A 96 -13.23 9.28 2.19
N LYS A 97 -13.51 8.02 2.51
CA LYS A 97 -14.83 7.38 2.31
C LYS A 97 -15.86 7.90 3.32
N ASP A 98 -15.45 8.15 4.55
CA ASP A 98 -16.34 8.64 5.62
C ASP A 98 -16.79 10.08 5.39
N ILE A 99 -15.92 10.97 4.88
CA ILE A 99 -16.30 12.35 4.53
C ILE A 99 -17.38 12.37 3.43
N GLY A 100 -17.44 11.35 2.57
CA GLY A 100 -18.50 11.17 1.57
C GLY A 100 -19.79 10.53 2.10
N SER A 101 -19.74 9.86 3.25
CA SER A 101 -20.85 9.04 3.76
C SER A 101 -21.75 9.74 4.77
N ILE A 102 -21.35 10.89 5.32
CA ILE A 102 -22.15 11.63 6.33
C ILE A 102 -23.42 12.28 5.73
N ILE A 103 -23.55 12.40 4.40
CA ILE A 103 -24.69 13.11 3.77
C ILE A 103 -25.90 12.22 3.44
N LEU A 104 -25.80 10.88 3.51
CA LEU A 104 -26.92 9.99 3.12
C LEU A 104 -27.85 9.54 4.27
N GLY A 105 -27.69 10.09 5.48
CA GLY A 105 -28.47 9.70 6.67
C GLY A 105 -29.35 10.79 7.30
N LEU A 106 -29.32 12.03 6.82
CA LEU A 106 -30.16 13.14 7.34
C LEU A 106 -31.34 13.42 6.41
N ASN A 107 -32.19 12.42 6.19
CA ASN A 107 -33.54 12.61 5.66
C ASN A 107 -34.44 11.53 6.26
N THR A 108 -35.15 11.89 7.34
CA THR A 108 -36.36 11.30 7.97
C THR A 108 -36.27 11.66 9.47
N GLU A 109 -37.14 12.44 10.11
CA GLU A 109 -38.49 12.93 9.82
C GLU A 109 -38.64 14.34 10.44
N ILE A 110 -39.30 15.27 9.75
CA ILE A 110 -39.83 16.48 10.37
C ILE A 110 -41.11 16.06 11.10
N ASN A 111 -41.12 16.20 12.43
CA ASN A 111 -42.33 16.06 13.21
C ASN A 111 -42.32 17.06 14.37
N ILE A 112 -42.80 18.28 14.11
CA ILE A 112 -43.49 19.17 15.07
C ILE A 112 -44.52 19.97 14.27
#